data_AF-A0A5B8J6Y3-F1
#
_entry.id   AF-A0A5B8J6Y3-F1
#
_cell.length_a   1.000
_cell.length_b   1.000
_cell.length_c   1.000
_cell.angle_alpha   90.00
_cell.angle_beta   90.00
_cell.angle_gamma   90.00
#
_symmetry.space_group_name_H-M   'P 1'
#
loop_
_entity.id
_entity.type
_entity.pdbx_description
1 polymer ?
#
loop_
_entity_poly.entity_id
_entity_poly.type
_entity_poly.pdbx_seq_one_letter_code
_entity_poly.pdbx_strand_id
1 'polypeptide(L)'
;MDANSKLIYSFFRIHRGDQIASEDLRNLRLFYTSFLGANAVLLYEFLHDLIFNKDKYDSTFTYETLSLYLNISIDELNTCRQKLESVSLIETHNDSKESRTVFVLFKPLSSVQMVKNAFIPRLIKNNIGEVNYDRIVNLTNTSTFKNSDSLENISAAFHEMFSLQTEVKSKVTELLVQAGATIKENNSKVWDSSKSYQTQLEMGVIKNSNHYKATKELTCEEFYCQLTNTFILEDSVKEKISKLNSILNLSKITNLAMLYIYLENDKFDFRKTTKLLNEVKKYNYVIDEDTTEKYLHGKYRNDIQLVDAFLKMHSLMNEQ
;
A
#
# COMPACT_ATOMS: atom_id res chain seq x y z
N MET A 1 28.26 -10.70 -34.11
CA MET A 1 28.29 -10.19 -32.72
C MET A 1 27.22 -10.96 -31.98
N ASP A 2 27.63 -11.99 -31.26
CA ASP A 2 26.71 -12.96 -30.65
C ASP A 2 25.95 -12.29 -29.51
N ALA A 3 24.75 -11.76 -29.82
CA ALA A 3 23.87 -11.06 -28.89
C ALA A 3 23.15 -12.01 -27.89
N ASN A 4 23.80 -13.13 -27.57
CA ASN A 4 23.32 -14.12 -26.60
C ASN A 4 24.28 -14.16 -25.40
N SER A 5 24.56 -12.99 -24.82
CA SER A 5 25.35 -12.90 -23.60
C SER A 5 24.52 -13.43 -22.43
N LYS A 6 24.61 -14.76 -22.24
CA LYS A 6 24.12 -15.45 -21.05
C LYS A 6 24.78 -14.81 -19.82
N LEU A 7 24.02 -14.72 -18.72
CA LEU A 7 24.55 -14.23 -17.45
C LEU A 7 25.76 -15.10 -17.06
N ILE A 8 26.93 -14.46 -16.89
CA ILE A 8 28.19 -15.16 -16.61
C ILE A 8 28.34 -15.41 -15.11
N TYR A 9 27.92 -14.43 -14.29
CA TYR A 9 28.09 -14.46 -12.85
C TYR A 9 26.76 -14.65 -12.14
N SER A 10 26.69 -15.63 -11.23
CA SER A 10 25.49 -16.00 -10.48
C SER A 10 24.98 -14.90 -9.55
N PHE A 11 25.88 -14.19 -8.86
CA PHE A 11 25.52 -13.06 -8.01
C PHE A 11 25.38 -11.78 -8.81
N PHE A 12 24.50 -10.91 -8.33
CA PHE A 12 24.23 -9.65 -8.99
C PHE A 12 24.29 -8.45 -8.05
N ARG A 13 24.31 -7.28 -8.65
CA ARG A 13 24.33 -5.97 -8.01
C ARG A 13 23.36 -5.09 -8.76
N ILE A 14 22.60 -4.28 -8.05
CA ILE A 14 21.68 -3.32 -8.64
C ILE A 14 22.20 -1.92 -8.33
N HIS A 15 22.16 -1.04 -9.32
CA HIS A 15 22.39 0.39 -9.20
C HIS A 15 21.17 1.18 -9.65
N ARG A 16 20.94 2.30 -8.99
CA ARG A 16 19.92 3.27 -9.38
C ARG A 16 20.55 4.24 -10.40
N GLY A 17 20.08 4.21 -11.64
CA GLY A 17 20.46 5.17 -12.69
C GLY A 17 19.66 6.47 -12.58
N ASP A 18 18.36 6.36 -12.31
CA ASP A 18 17.43 7.50 -12.15
C ASP A 18 16.59 7.39 -10.86
N GLN A 19 16.05 8.52 -10.41
CA GLN A 19 14.96 8.49 -9.44
C GLN A 19 13.67 8.03 -10.12
N ILE A 20 13.09 6.95 -9.59
CA ILE A 20 11.89 6.31 -10.12
C ILE A 20 10.74 6.59 -9.14
N ALA A 21 9.71 7.31 -9.61
CA ALA A 21 8.53 7.64 -8.85
C ALA A 21 7.41 6.61 -9.07
N SER A 22 6.37 6.67 -8.22
CA SER A 22 5.19 5.79 -8.33
C SER A 22 4.46 5.94 -9.67
N GLU A 23 4.41 7.15 -10.22
CA GLU A 23 3.82 7.41 -11.54
C GLU A 23 4.62 6.77 -12.67
N ASP A 24 5.95 6.66 -12.54
CA ASP A 24 6.79 5.99 -13.55
C ASP A 24 6.50 4.49 -13.58
N LEU A 25 6.37 3.85 -12.40
CA LEU A 25 5.96 2.45 -12.30
C LEU A 25 4.54 2.23 -12.82
N ARG A 26 3.65 3.21 -12.63
CA ARG A 26 2.31 3.17 -13.23
C ARG A 26 2.40 3.21 -14.77
N ASN A 27 3.24 4.07 -15.34
CA ASN A 27 3.47 4.13 -16.78
C ASN A 27 4.06 2.83 -17.33
N LEU A 28 5.00 2.22 -16.59
CA LEU A 28 5.54 0.91 -16.93
C LEU A 28 4.42 -0.13 -17.09
N ARG A 29 3.56 -0.28 -16.09
CA ARG A 29 2.47 -1.26 -16.12
C ARG A 29 1.43 -0.97 -17.21
N LEU A 30 1.10 0.31 -17.42
CA LEU A 30 0.06 0.69 -18.40
C LEU A 30 0.54 0.54 -19.84
N PHE A 31 1.75 0.99 -20.16
CA PHE A 31 2.20 1.05 -21.56
C PHE A 31 3.13 -0.10 -21.94
N TYR A 32 4.11 -0.43 -21.10
CA TYR A 32 5.18 -1.38 -21.47
C TYR A 32 4.73 -2.83 -21.39
N THR A 33 3.80 -3.18 -20.49
CA THR A 33 3.29 -4.56 -20.34
C THR A 33 2.78 -5.15 -21.64
N SER A 34 2.11 -4.32 -22.47
CA SER A 34 1.50 -4.76 -23.73
C SER A 34 2.48 -5.39 -24.72
N PHE A 35 3.78 -5.13 -24.59
CA PHE A 35 4.77 -5.63 -25.53
C PHE A 35 6.02 -6.25 -24.90
N LEU A 36 6.38 -5.86 -23.69
CA LEU A 36 7.40 -6.56 -22.93
C LEU A 36 6.83 -7.88 -22.35
N GLY A 37 5.53 -7.90 -22.04
CA GLY A 37 4.87 -8.97 -21.31
C GLY A 37 5.01 -8.83 -19.79
N ALA A 38 4.13 -9.50 -19.05
CA ALA A 38 4.02 -9.36 -17.60
C ALA A 38 5.31 -9.72 -16.86
N ASN A 39 6.00 -10.79 -17.25
CA ASN A 39 7.21 -11.26 -16.56
C ASN A 39 8.37 -10.24 -16.63
N ALA A 40 8.50 -9.52 -17.74
CA ALA A 40 9.53 -8.49 -17.88
C ALA A 40 9.22 -7.27 -17.00
N VAL A 41 7.96 -6.85 -16.96
CA VAL A 41 7.53 -5.76 -16.06
C VAL A 41 7.73 -6.16 -14.60
N LEU A 42 7.34 -7.38 -14.22
CA LEU A 42 7.52 -7.90 -12.87
C LEU A 42 9.00 -7.99 -12.49
N LEU A 43 9.88 -8.44 -13.39
CA LEU A 43 11.33 -8.45 -13.15
C LEU A 43 11.85 -7.05 -12.84
N TYR A 44 11.46 -6.04 -13.62
CA TYR A 44 11.86 -4.66 -13.38
C TYR A 44 11.37 -4.15 -12.02
N GLU A 45 10.09 -4.37 -11.68
CA GLU A 45 9.51 -3.95 -10.40
C GLU A 45 10.18 -4.65 -9.22
N PHE A 46 10.47 -5.95 -9.33
CA PHE A 46 11.16 -6.70 -8.30
C PHE A 46 12.58 -6.17 -8.06
N LEU A 47 13.33 -5.87 -9.13
CA LEU A 47 14.66 -5.27 -9.01
C LEU A 47 14.58 -3.86 -8.39
N HIS A 48 13.57 -3.06 -8.74
CA HIS A 48 13.33 -1.76 -8.14
C HIS A 48 13.05 -1.86 -6.63
N ASP A 49 12.27 -2.85 -6.20
CA ASP A 49 11.92 -3.04 -4.80
C ASP A 49 13.12 -3.50 -3.96
N LEU A 50 14.02 -4.32 -4.51
CA LEU A 50 15.26 -4.72 -3.83
C LEU A 50 16.19 -3.53 -3.53
N ILE A 51 16.21 -2.51 -4.40
CA ILE A 51 17.02 -1.29 -4.25
C ILE A 51 16.24 -0.14 -3.59
N PHE A 52 15.05 -0.40 -3.04
CA PHE A 52 14.20 0.63 -2.47
C PHE A 52 14.95 1.51 -1.44
N ASN A 53 14.91 2.84 -1.65
CA ASN A 53 15.62 3.86 -0.86
C ASN A 53 17.15 3.69 -0.75
N LYS A 54 17.79 2.98 -1.69
CA LYS A 54 19.25 2.85 -1.79
C LYS A 54 19.72 3.23 -3.20
N ASP A 55 20.97 3.66 -3.30
CA ASP A 55 21.61 3.91 -4.62
C ASP A 55 22.26 2.65 -5.19
N LYS A 56 22.55 1.67 -4.33
CA LYS A 56 23.18 0.39 -4.67
C LYS A 56 22.64 -0.72 -3.77
N TYR A 57 22.47 -1.90 -4.35
CA TYR A 57 22.12 -3.13 -3.65
C TYR A 57 23.02 -4.28 -4.13
N ASP A 58 23.72 -4.94 -3.20
CA ASP A 58 24.44 -6.18 -3.47
C ASP A 58 23.55 -7.36 -3.13
N SER A 59 23.32 -8.26 -4.10
CA SER A 59 22.43 -9.40 -3.87
C SER A 59 23.01 -10.38 -2.86
N THR A 60 22.15 -10.87 -1.97
CA THR A 60 22.45 -11.97 -1.04
C THR A 60 22.10 -13.34 -1.64
N PHE A 61 21.49 -13.36 -2.82
CA PHE A 61 21.06 -14.55 -3.55
C PHE A 61 21.44 -14.44 -5.04
N THR A 62 21.37 -15.55 -5.76
CA THR A 62 21.78 -15.62 -7.17
C THR A 62 20.62 -15.36 -8.13
N TYR A 63 20.90 -15.13 -9.42
CA TYR A 63 19.83 -14.96 -10.41
C TYR A 63 18.99 -16.24 -10.61
N GLU A 64 19.52 -17.43 -10.29
CA GLU A 64 18.73 -18.67 -10.26
C GLU A 64 17.70 -18.62 -9.13
N THR A 65 18.05 -18.10 -7.95
CA THR A 65 17.06 -17.86 -6.88
C THR A 65 16.07 -16.75 -7.27
N LEU A 66 16.53 -15.72 -7.99
CA LEU A 66 15.64 -14.69 -8.54
C LEU A 66 14.59 -15.30 -9.48
N SER A 67 14.98 -16.25 -10.34
CA SER A 67 14.04 -16.91 -11.25
C SER A 67 12.99 -17.73 -10.49
N LEU A 68 13.38 -18.34 -9.35
CA LEU A 68 12.43 -19.01 -8.45
C LEU A 68 11.44 -18.03 -7.83
N TYR A 69 11.90 -16.86 -7.36
CA TYR A 69 10.99 -15.83 -6.79
C TYR A 69 9.99 -15.31 -7.82
N LEU A 70 10.43 -15.17 -9.08
CA LEU A 70 9.59 -14.72 -10.18
C LEU A 70 8.76 -15.85 -10.81
N ASN A 71 8.97 -17.10 -10.37
CA ASN A 71 8.34 -18.30 -10.93
C ASN A 71 8.49 -18.40 -12.46
N ILE A 72 9.71 -18.16 -12.95
CA ILE A 72 10.07 -18.27 -14.37
C ILE A 72 11.32 -19.11 -14.53
N SER A 73 11.51 -19.69 -15.71
CA SER A 73 12.76 -20.35 -16.06
C SER A 73 13.91 -19.34 -16.19
N ILE A 74 15.15 -19.83 -16.09
CA ILE A 74 16.35 -18.99 -16.27
C ILE A 74 16.39 -18.39 -17.69
N ASP A 75 15.97 -19.16 -18.70
CA ASP A 75 15.92 -18.69 -20.08
C ASP A 75 14.86 -17.59 -20.28
N GLU A 76 13.71 -17.72 -19.61
CA GLU A 76 12.69 -16.66 -19.59
C GLU A 76 13.17 -15.42 -18.84
N LEU A 77 13.88 -15.57 -17.72
CA LEU A 77 14.49 -14.45 -17.00
C LEU A 77 15.47 -13.71 -17.89
N ASN A 78 16.32 -14.43 -18.61
CA ASN A 78 17.26 -13.84 -19.55
C ASN A 78 16.54 -13.13 -20.72
N THR A 79 15.46 -13.71 -21.23
CA THR A 79 14.62 -13.09 -22.26
C THR A 79 13.94 -11.82 -21.74
N CYS A 80 13.44 -11.83 -20.50
CA CYS A 80 12.85 -10.67 -19.84
C CYS A 80 13.87 -9.54 -19.65
N ARG A 81 15.09 -9.88 -19.20
CA ARG A 81 16.21 -8.95 -19.11
C ARG A 81 16.51 -8.30 -20.47
N GLN A 82 16.67 -9.10 -21.52
CA GLN A 82 16.93 -8.59 -22.88
C GLN A 82 15.82 -7.68 -23.41
N LYS A 83 14.55 -8.00 -23.10
CA LYS A 83 13.42 -7.14 -23.43
C LYS A 83 13.50 -5.79 -22.73
N LEU A 84 13.84 -5.76 -21.43
CA LEU A 84 14.02 -4.51 -20.67
C LEU A 84 15.20 -3.69 -21.19
N GLU A 85 16.29 -4.35 -21.59
CA GLU A 85 17.45 -3.72 -22.23
C GLU A 85 17.10 -3.08 -23.56
N SER A 86 16.27 -3.75 -24.37
CA SER A 86 15.86 -3.26 -25.70
C SER A 86 15.09 -1.93 -25.66
N VAL A 87 14.53 -1.57 -24.51
CA VAL A 87 13.84 -0.31 -24.26
C VAL A 87 14.54 0.58 -23.25
N SER A 88 15.81 0.29 -22.95
CA SER A 88 16.68 1.07 -22.06
C SER A 88 16.12 1.25 -20.64
N LEU A 89 15.30 0.30 -20.17
CA LEU A 89 14.86 0.29 -18.77
C LEU A 89 15.93 -0.30 -17.85
N ILE A 90 16.77 -1.18 -18.39
CA ILE A 90 17.90 -1.78 -17.67
C ILE A 90 19.14 -1.75 -18.57
N GLU A 91 20.30 -1.49 -17.96
CA GLU A 91 21.59 -1.86 -18.53
C GLU A 91 22.21 -3.00 -17.71
N THR A 92 22.88 -3.93 -18.37
CA THR A 92 23.58 -5.05 -17.73
C THR A 92 25.06 -5.02 -18.04
N HIS A 93 25.89 -5.06 -17.02
CA HIS A 93 27.35 -5.13 -17.12
C HIS A 93 27.88 -6.35 -16.38
N ASN A 94 29.05 -6.85 -16.82
CA ASN A 94 29.79 -7.88 -16.08
C ASN A 94 30.95 -7.23 -15.35
N ASP A 95 30.96 -7.31 -14.02
CA ASP A 95 32.09 -6.91 -13.20
C ASP A 95 32.99 -8.12 -12.95
N SER A 96 34.06 -8.22 -13.74
CA SER A 96 35.02 -9.32 -13.63
C SER A 96 35.89 -9.26 -12.39
N LYS A 97 36.03 -8.10 -11.74
CA LYS A 97 36.84 -7.96 -10.52
C LYS A 97 36.12 -8.55 -9.33
N GLU A 98 34.83 -8.27 -9.22
CA GLU A 98 33.99 -8.77 -8.14
C GLU A 98 33.22 -10.05 -8.50
N SER A 99 33.34 -10.53 -9.73
CA SER A 99 32.60 -11.68 -10.26
C SER A 99 31.09 -11.53 -10.06
N ARG A 100 30.55 -10.38 -10.45
CA ARG A 100 29.12 -10.02 -10.30
C ARG A 100 28.54 -9.48 -11.59
N THR A 101 27.27 -9.78 -11.84
CA THR A 101 26.47 -9.10 -12.84
C THR A 101 25.94 -7.79 -12.25
N VAL A 102 26.03 -6.68 -12.96
CA VAL A 102 25.56 -5.37 -12.51
C VAL A 102 24.36 -4.93 -13.36
N PHE A 103 23.20 -4.76 -12.73
CA PHE A 103 22.00 -4.17 -13.32
C PHE A 103 21.92 -2.69 -12.96
N VAL A 104 21.75 -1.81 -13.95
CA VAL A 104 21.46 -0.39 -13.74
C VAL A 104 20.03 -0.12 -14.16
N LEU A 105 19.20 0.40 -13.24
CA LEU A 105 17.79 0.67 -13.50
C LEU A 105 17.58 2.12 -13.93
N PHE A 106 16.84 2.32 -15.03
CA PHE A 106 16.48 3.62 -15.57
C PHE A 106 14.99 3.85 -15.54
N LYS A 107 14.58 5.11 -15.40
CA LYS A 107 13.16 5.43 -15.29
C LYS A 107 12.43 5.16 -16.62
N PRO A 108 11.21 4.59 -16.56
CA PRO A 108 10.30 4.55 -17.68
C PRO A 108 10.02 5.94 -18.27
N LEU A 109 9.68 5.98 -19.55
CA LEU A 109 9.21 7.21 -20.18
C LEU A 109 7.88 7.65 -19.55
N SER A 110 7.72 8.96 -19.36
CA SER A 110 6.44 9.54 -18.96
C SER A 110 5.36 9.28 -20.02
N SER A 111 4.09 9.30 -19.62
CA SER A 111 2.94 9.16 -20.54
C SER A 111 3.04 10.08 -21.76
N VAL A 112 3.44 11.34 -21.56
CA VAL A 112 3.64 12.32 -22.65
C VAL A 112 4.77 11.90 -23.58
N GLN A 113 5.90 11.43 -23.05
CA GLN A 113 7.03 10.96 -23.86
C GLN A 113 6.69 9.67 -24.61
N MET A 114 5.92 8.78 -23.99
CA MET A 114 5.45 7.53 -24.60
C MET A 114 4.56 7.81 -25.80
N VAL A 115 3.57 8.69 -25.65
CA VAL A 115 2.64 9.06 -26.73
C VAL A 115 3.36 9.77 -27.88
N LYS A 116 4.39 10.58 -27.58
CA LYS A 116 5.20 11.29 -28.59
C LYS A 116 6.26 10.42 -29.25
N ASN A 117 6.55 9.22 -28.74
CA ASN A 117 7.55 8.33 -29.30
C ASN A 117 7.12 7.84 -30.70
N ALA A 118 8.06 7.76 -31.64
CA ALA A 118 7.75 7.39 -33.03
C ALA A 118 7.31 5.92 -33.20
N PHE A 119 7.78 5.02 -32.34
CA PHE A 119 7.64 3.58 -32.49
C PHE A 119 6.72 2.95 -31.44
N ILE A 120 6.83 3.37 -30.18
CA ILE A 120 6.14 2.74 -29.06
C ILE A 120 4.60 2.74 -29.22
N PRO A 121 3.93 3.86 -29.58
CA PRO A 121 2.48 3.86 -29.79
C PRO A 121 2.02 2.86 -30.84
N ARG A 122 2.75 2.73 -31.95
CA ARG A 122 2.43 1.76 -33.01
C ARG A 122 2.55 0.34 -32.49
N LEU A 123 3.59 0.08 -31.72
CA LEU A 123 3.88 -1.23 -31.15
C LEU A 123 2.83 -1.64 -30.09
N ILE A 124 2.38 -0.71 -29.26
CA ILE A 124 1.26 -0.92 -28.33
C ILE A 124 -0.03 -1.17 -29.12
N LYS A 125 -0.38 -0.28 -30.08
CA LYS A 125 -1.58 -0.41 -30.91
C LYS A 125 -1.65 -1.76 -31.65
N ASN A 126 -0.51 -2.26 -32.13
CA ASN A 126 -0.45 -3.57 -32.79
C ASN A 126 -0.80 -4.72 -31.84
N ASN A 127 -0.45 -4.63 -30.56
CA ASN A 127 -0.66 -5.71 -29.59
C ASN A 127 -2.04 -5.67 -28.93
N ILE A 128 -2.59 -4.48 -28.64
CA ILE A 128 -3.86 -4.35 -27.90
C ILE A 128 -4.99 -3.70 -28.70
N GLY A 129 -4.71 -3.19 -29.91
CA GLY A 129 -5.66 -2.46 -30.74
C GLY A 129 -5.79 -0.97 -30.37
N GLU A 130 -6.25 -0.18 -31.33
CA GLU A 130 -6.36 1.28 -31.21
C GLU A 130 -7.31 1.72 -30.10
N VAL A 131 -8.46 1.07 -29.97
CA VAL A 131 -9.46 1.39 -28.93
C VAL A 131 -8.88 1.23 -27.52
N ASN A 132 -8.10 0.18 -27.27
CA ASN A 132 -7.50 -0.04 -25.95
C ASN A 132 -6.32 0.88 -25.70
N TYR A 133 -5.54 1.21 -26.74
CA TYR A 133 -4.50 2.23 -26.64
C TYR A 133 -5.09 3.58 -26.22
N ASP A 134 -6.18 4.03 -26.85
CA ASP A 134 -6.83 5.30 -26.52
C ASP A 134 -7.37 5.31 -25.09
N ARG A 135 -7.91 4.18 -24.59
CA ARG A 135 -8.31 4.03 -23.19
C ARG A 135 -7.13 4.24 -22.24
N ILE A 136 -5.97 3.65 -22.51
CA ILE A 136 -4.76 3.80 -21.68
C ILE A 136 -4.30 5.26 -21.67
N VAL A 137 -4.24 5.90 -22.84
CA VAL A 137 -3.86 7.32 -22.95
C VAL A 137 -4.81 8.19 -22.13
N ASN A 138 -6.12 7.94 -22.21
CA ASN A 138 -7.13 8.67 -21.45
C ASN A 138 -7.01 8.47 -19.93
N LEU A 139 -6.59 7.29 -19.46
CA LEU A 139 -6.33 7.05 -18.03
C LEU A 139 -5.14 7.86 -17.48
N THR A 140 -4.21 8.22 -18.36
CA THR A 140 -3.02 9.03 -18.01
C THR A 140 -3.22 10.53 -18.25
N ASN A 141 -4.21 10.89 -19.06
CA ASN A 141 -4.68 12.28 -19.17
C ASN A 141 -5.49 12.60 -17.91
N THR A 142 -4.80 13.00 -16.84
CA THR A 142 -5.46 13.71 -15.74
C THR A 142 -6.23 14.87 -16.36
N SER A 143 -7.54 14.91 -16.17
CA SER A 143 -8.36 16.06 -16.52
C SER A 143 -7.81 17.24 -15.73
N THR A 144 -6.88 17.99 -16.34
CA THR A 144 -6.44 19.27 -15.81
C THR A 144 -7.71 20.08 -15.63
N PHE A 145 -7.90 20.65 -14.45
CA PHE A 145 -8.99 21.59 -14.19
C PHE A 145 -9.06 22.57 -15.35
N LYS A 146 -10.08 22.43 -16.20
CA LYS A 146 -10.34 23.37 -17.28
C LYS A 146 -11.13 24.47 -16.61
N ASN A 147 -10.57 25.66 -16.50
CA ASN A 147 -11.34 26.85 -16.14
C ASN A 147 -12.56 26.86 -17.07
N SER A 148 -13.75 26.61 -16.54
CA SER A 148 -14.96 26.95 -17.27
C SER A 148 -15.12 28.46 -17.19
N ASP A 149 -15.67 29.07 -18.22
CA ASP A 149 -15.94 30.52 -18.23
C ASP A 149 -16.88 30.96 -17.07
N SER A 150 -17.51 29.99 -16.39
CA SER A 150 -18.38 30.16 -15.23
C SER A 150 -17.68 30.08 -13.86
N LEU A 151 -16.38 29.77 -13.79
CA LEU A 151 -15.66 29.62 -12.53
C LEU A 151 -14.68 30.77 -12.33
N GLU A 152 -14.93 31.58 -11.30
CA GLU A 152 -14.03 32.63 -10.84
C GLU A 152 -13.03 32.05 -9.83
N ASN A 153 -11.74 32.30 -10.04
CA ASN A 153 -10.72 31.89 -9.08
C ASN A 153 -10.69 32.86 -7.89
N ILE A 154 -11.28 32.43 -6.79
CA ILE A 154 -11.31 33.17 -5.51
C ILE A 154 -10.22 32.69 -4.52
N SER A 155 -9.19 31.98 -5.00
CA SER A 155 -8.10 31.50 -4.14
C SER A 155 -7.35 32.68 -3.56
N ALA A 156 -7.24 32.75 -2.25
CA ALA A 156 -6.50 33.81 -1.58
C ALA A 156 -5.01 33.73 -1.94
N ALA A 157 -4.42 34.87 -2.30
CA ALA A 157 -2.99 34.92 -2.55
C ALA A 157 -2.21 34.88 -1.22
N PHE A 158 -1.01 34.29 -1.23
CA PHE A 158 -0.19 34.13 -0.03
C PHE A 158 0.03 35.46 0.72
N HIS A 159 0.31 36.54 -0.01
CA HIS A 159 0.56 37.87 0.56
C HIS A 159 -0.71 38.56 1.09
N GLU A 160 -1.90 38.11 0.69
CA GLU A 160 -3.16 38.60 1.24
C GLU A 160 -3.46 37.96 2.60
N MET A 161 -3.05 36.70 2.79
CA MET A 161 -3.31 35.94 4.03
C MET A 161 -2.18 36.08 5.05
N PHE A 162 -0.95 36.33 4.61
CA PHE A 162 0.22 36.36 5.45
C PHE A 162 0.93 37.71 5.32
N SER A 163 0.73 38.58 6.31
CA SER A 163 1.60 39.73 6.53
C SER A 163 2.86 39.26 7.24
N LEU A 164 4.03 39.65 6.74
CA LEU A 164 5.29 39.53 7.48
C LEU A 164 5.24 40.52 8.65
N GLN A 165 4.67 40.09 9.77
CA GLN A 165 4.58 40.93 10.96
C GLN A 165 5.93 40.92 11.69
N THR A 166 6.66 42.02 11.53
CA THR A 166 7.60 42.47 12.56
C THR A 166 6.77 42.95 13.75
N GLU A 167 6.93 42.29 14.89
CA GLU A 167 6.43 42.62 16.23
C GLU A 167 5.16 41.92 16.76
N VAL A 168 5.28 41.58 18.04
CA VAL A 168 4.61 40.52 18.79
C VAL A 168 3.38 41.03 19.53
N LYS A 169 2.21 40.47 19.23
CA LYS A 169 1.10 40.31 20.20
C LYS A 169 0.50 38.90 20.03
N SER A 170 0.44 38.14 21.12
CA SER A 170 0.26 36.68 21.07
C SER A 170 -1.14 36.27 20.60
N LYS A 171 -1.17 35.47 19.53
CA LYS A 171 -2.32 34.77 18.92
C LYS A 171 -3.16 33.90 19.86
N VAL A 172 -2.70 33.71 21.10
CA VAL A 172 -3.29 32.83 22.13
C VAL A 172 -4.57 33.44 22.72
N THR A 173 -4.65 34.76 22.85
CA THR A 173 -5.80 35.44 23.49
C THR A 173 -7.05 35.44 22.60
N GLU A 174 -6.89 35.45 21.27
CA GLU A 174 -8.03 35.43 20.34
C GLU A 174 -8.63 34.04 20.18
N LEU A 175 -7.80 32.99 20.23
CA LEU A 175 -8.24 31.59 20.12
C LEU A 175 -9.12 31.13 21.30
N LEU A 176 -8.86 31.65 22.51
CA LEU A 176 -9.66 31.35 23.70
C LEU A 176 -11.09 31.94 23.62
N VAL A 177 -11.26 33.05 22.90
CA VAL A 177 -12.56 33.73 22.73
C VAL A 177 -13.41 33.02 21.67
N GLN A 178 -12.79 32.53 20.59
CA GLN A 178 -13.50 31.82 19.52
C GLN A 178 -13.97 30.42 19.92
N ALA A 179 -13.19 29.69 20.73
CA ALA A 179 -13.56 28.35 21.19
C ALA A 179 -14.83 28.32 22.08
N GLY A 180 -15.21 29.44 22.70
CA GLY A 180 -16.44 29.56 23.48
C GLY A 180 -17.72 29.79 22.66
N ALA A 181 -17.60 30.14 21.37
CA ALA A 181 -18.73 30.66 20.59
C ALA A 181 -19.35 29.66 19.59
N THR A 182 -18.74 28.50 19.32
CA THR A 182 -19.13 27.61 18.20
C THR A 182 -19.60 26.21 18.62
N ILE A 183 -20.23 26.05 19.79
CA ILE A 183 -21.05 24.86 20.05
C ILE A 183 -22.44 25.10 19.48
N LYS A 184 -22.66 24.74 18.20
CA LYS A 184 -23.93 24.23 17.65
C LYS A 184 -23.83 23.85 16.16
N GLU A 185 -24.50 22.74 15.86
CA GLU A 185 -24.95 22.23 14.54
C GLU A 185 -23.97 21.40 13.69
N ASN A 186 -23.98 20.08 13.92
CA ASN A 186 -23.52 19.06 12.98
C ASN A 186 -24.68 18.65 12.06
N ASN A 187 -24.56 18.95 10.77
CA ASN A 187 -25.34 18.31 9.71
C ASN A 187 -24.51 17.18 9.06
N SER A 188 -25.16 16.04 8.93
CA SER A 188 -24.69 14.77 8.40
C SER A 188 -24.26 14.86 6.93
N LYS A 189 -23.13 14.20 6.61
CA LYS A 189 -22.80 13.80 5.23
C LYS A 189 -22.98 12.30 5.08
N VAL A 190 -23.90 11.95 4.19
CA VAL A 190 -24.15 10.60 3.65
C VAL A 190 -22.90 10.13 2.92
N TRP A 191 -22.44 8.92 3.24
CA TRP A 191 -21.31 8.26 2.60
C TRP A 191 -21.82 7.27 1.54
N ASP A 192 -21.13 7.26 0.40
CA ASP A 192 -21.44 6.47 -0.79
C ASP A 192 -20.93 5.02 -0.59
N SER A 193 -21.87 4.06 -0.51
CA SER A 193 -21.64 2.64 -0.24
C SER A 193 -21.08 1.85 -1.42
N SER A 194 -20.34 2.48 -2.32
CA SER A 194 -19.86 1.87 -3.57
C SER A 194 -18.35 1.65 -3.59
N LYS A 195 -17.83 0.93 -2.59
CA LYS A 195 -16.55 0.21 -2.72
C LYS A 195 -16.74 -1.21 -2.22
N SER A 196 -17.09 -2.10 -3.15
CA SER A 196 -16.93 -3.53 -2.98
C SER A 196 -15.46 -3.81 -2.70
N TYR A 197 -15.13 -4.19 -1.47
CA TYR A 197 -13.85 -4.82 -1.18
C TYR A 197 -13.85 -6.16 -1.93
N GLN A 198 -13.10 -6.22 -3.03
CA GLN A 198 -12.94 -7.46 -3.77
C GLN A 198 -12.35 -8.51 -2.83
N THR A 199 -13.05 -9.64 -2.73
CA THR A 199 -12.64 -10.83 -1.99
C THR A 199 -11.26 -11.26 -2.50
N GLN A 200 -10.26 -11.20 -1.62
CA GLN A 200 -8.93 -11.73 -1.92
C GLN A 200 -9.01 -13.26 -2.03
N LEU A 201 -8.31 -13.83 -3.01
CA LEU A 201 -8.13 -15.27 -3.17
C LEU A 201 -7.45 -15.85 -1.92
N GLU A 202 -8.02 -16.89 -1.33
CA GLU A 202 -7.50 -17.57 -0.14
C GLU A 202 -6.22 -18.35 -0.49
N MET A 203 -5.07 -17.68 -0.39
CA MET A 203 -3.76 -18.32 -0.41
C MET A 203 -3.22 -18.42 1.01
N GLY A 204 -3.26 -19.63 1.57
CA GLY A 204 -2.34 -20.12 2.61
C GLY A 204 -2.56 -19.76 4.09
N VAL A 205 -3.29 -18.70 4.46
CA VAL A 205 -3.52 -18.33 5.89
C VAL A 205 -4.95 -17.93 6.22
N ILE A 206 -5.73 -17.53 5.22
CA ILE A 206 -7.09 -17.00 5.43
C ILE A 206 -8.04 -18.19 5.60
N LYS A 207 -8.42 -18.49 6.85
CA LYS A 207 -9.45 -19.51 7.14
C LYS A 207 -10.87 -18.96 6.98
N ASN A 208 -11.03 -17.64 7.06
CA ASN A 208 -12.30 -16.97 6.86
C ASN A 208 -12.08 -15.60 6.19
N SER A 209 -12.62 -15.41 4.99
CA SER A 209 -12.46 -14.19 4.18
C SER A 209 -12.97 -12.92 4.87
N ASN A 210 -13.92 -13.05 5.79
CA ASN A 210 -14.42 -11.94 6.59
C ASN A 210 -13.71 -11.88 7.95
N HIS A 211 -12.87 -10.86 8.14
CA HIS A 211 -12.11 -10.67 9.39
C HIS A 211 -13.00 -10.53 10.64
N TYR A 212 -14.23 -10.01 10.53
CA TYR A 212 -15.16 -9.96 11.67
C TYR A 212 -15.69 -11.36 12.01
N LYS A 213 -16.06 -12.17 11.01
CA LYS A 213 -16.45 -13.58 11.27
C LYS A 213 -15.29 -14.38 11.87
N ALA A 214 -14.08 -14.15 11.39
CA ALA A 214 -12.86 -14.76 11.92
C ALA A 214 -12.63 -14.46 13.42
N THR A 215 -13.09 -13.31 13.95
CA THR A 215 -12.98 -13.03 15.40
C THR A 215 -13.73 -14.04 16.26
N LYS A 216 -14.81 -14.65 15.74
CA LYS A 216 -15.68 -15.60 16.45
C LYS A 216 -15.22 -17.05 16.30
N GLU A 217 -14.56 -17.37 15.19
CA GLU A 217 -14.24 -18.74 14.81
C GLU A 217 -12.78 -19.13 15.10
N LEU A 218 -11.85 -18.16 15.17
CA LEU A 218 -10.43 -18.41 15.31
C LEU A 218 -9.91 -18.20 16.74
N THR A 219 -8.88 -18.96 17.10
CA THR A 219 -8.09 -18.69 18.31
C THR A 219 -7.31 -17.38 18.16
N CYS A 220 -6.87 -16.76 19.26
CA CYS A 220 -6.15 -15.49 19.20
C CYS A 220 -4.83 -15.56 18.42
N GLU A 221 -4.18 -16.73 18.41
CA GLU A 221 -2.95 -16.97 17.66
C GLU A 221 -3.23 -17.06 16.16
N GLU A 222 -4.24 -17.84 15.76
CA GLU A 222 -4.66 -17.98 14.37
C GLU A 222 -5.21 -16.67 13.82
N PHE A 223 -5.97 -15.92 14.62
CA PHE A 223 -6.52 -14.63 14.25
C PHE A 223 -5.41 -13.58 14.05
N TYR A 224 -4.40 -13.56 14.93
CA TYR A 224 -3.24 -12.69 14.77
C TYR A 224 -2.46 -13.03 13.50
N CYS A 225 -2.23 -14.32 13.22
CA CYS A 225 -1.59 -14.76 11.99
C CYS A 225 -2.37 -14.33 10.74
N GLN A 226 -3.69 -14.43 10.79
CA GLN A 226 -4.56 -13.98 9.70
C GLN A 226 -4.57 -12.44 9.54
N LEU A 227 -4.53 -11.68 10.64
CA LEU A 227 -4.47 -10.21 10.62
C LEU A 227 -3.14 -9.67 10.08
N THR A 228 -2.03 -10.32 10.44
CA THR A 228 -0.67 -9.84 10.12
C THR A 228 -0.06 -10.55 8.93
N ASN A 229 -0.79 -11.51 8.34
CA ASN A 229 -0.35 -12.36 7.24
C ASN A 229 0.96 -13.12 7.56
N THR A 230 1.10 -13.62 8.80
CA THR A 230 2.28 -14.35 9.27
C THR A 230 2.00 -15.85 9.41
N PHE A 231 2.89 -16.70 8.90
CA PHE A 231 2.75 -18.15 8.93
C PHE A 231 3.38 -18.82 10.16
N ILE A 232 4.44 -18.20 10.71
CA ILE A 232 5.23 -18.76 11.81
C ILE A 232 5.25 -17.74 12.95
N LEU A 233 4.73 -18.14 14.10
CA LEU A 233 4.79 -17.35 15.33
C LEU A 233 6.09 -17.66 16.06
N GLU A 234 6.93 -16.65 16.25
CA GLU A 234 8.01 -16.72 17.22
C GLU A 234 7.44 -16.92 18.63
N ASP A 235 8.14 -17.68 19.47
CA ASP A 235 7.68 -17.95 20.85
C ASP A 235 7.54 -16.66 21.67
N SER A 236 8.34 -15.64 21.35
CA SER A 236 8.25 -14.29 21.93
C SER A 236 6.90 -13.60 21.66
N VAL A 237 6.27 -13.91 20.53
CA VAL A 237 4.98 -13.36 20.10
C VAL A 237 3.83 -14.18 20.67
N LYS A 238 3.95 -15.51 20.71
CA LYS A 238 2.97 -16.39 21.39
C LYS A 238 2.79 -16.00 22.85
N GLU A 239 3.88 -15.74 23.56
CA GLU A 239 3.81 -15.27 24.95
C GLU A 239 3.05 -13.94 25.08
N LYS A 240 3.22 -13.01 24.13
CA LYS A 240 2.50 -11.73 24.14
C LYS A 240 1.01 -11.90 23.84
N ILE A 241 0.65 -12.79 22.91
CA ILE A 241 -0.75 -13.10 22.58
C ILE A 241 -1.43 -13.81 23.75
N SER A 242 -0.74 -14.76 24.40
CA SER A 242 -1.22 -15.42 25.62
C SER A 242 -1.45 -14.42 26.76
N LYS A 243 -0.51 -13.48 26.96
CA LYS A 243 -0.67 -12.36 27.91
C LYS A 243 -1.88 -11.48 27.58
N LEU A 244 -2.12 -11.16 26.31
CA LEU A 244 -3.30 -10.39 25.89
C LEU A 244 -4.61 -11.10 26.22
N ASN A 245 -4.72 -12.39 25.87
CA ASN A 245 -5.92 -13.17 26.12
C ASN A 245 -6.19 -13.32 27.63
N SER A 246 -5.15 -13.42 28.45
CA SER A 246 -5.26 -13.54 29.92
C SER A 246 -5.90 -12.32 30.61
N ILE A 247 -6.03 -11.17 29.93
CA ILE A 247 -6.59 -9.94 30.52
C ILE A 247 -8.09 -10.11 30.80
N LEU A 248 -8.82 -10.65 29.83
CA LEU A 248 -10.28 -10.85 29.87
C LEU A 248 -10.71 -12.32 29.82
N ASN A 249 -9.84 -13.24 29.39
CA ASN A 249 -10.14 -14.65 29.11
C ASN A 249 -11.29 -14.86 28.09
N LEU A 250 -11.55 -13.86 27.25
CA LEU A 250 -12.52 -13.93 26.16
C LEU A 250 -11.78 -13.80 24.83
N SER A 251 -11.62 -14.92 24.12
CA SER A 251 -10.88 -14.98 22.85
C SER A 251 -11.50 -14.08 21.78
N LYS A 252 -12.83 -14.10 21.68
CA LYS A 252 -13.62 -13.28 20.74
C LYS A 252 -13.41 -11.78 20.95
N ILE A 253 -13.49 -11.32 22.20
CA ILE A 253 -13.30 -9.89 22.53
C ILE A 253 -11.84 -9.46 22.34
N THR A 254 -10.90 -10.34 22.66
CA THR A 254 -9.48 -10.10 22.41
C THR A 254 -9.24 -9.93 20.91
N ASN A 255 -9.78 -10.82 20.08
CA ASN A 255 -9.71 -10.72 18.62
C ASN A 255 -10.40 -9.45 18.09
N LEU A 256 -11.57 -9.11 18.61
CA LEU A 256 -12.29 -7.90 18.21
C LEU A 256 -11.49 -6.62 18.51
N ALA A 257 -10.84 -6.56 19.68
CA ALA A 257 -9.93 -5.47 20.04
C ALA A 257 -8.71 -5.39 19.10
N MET A 258 -8.14 -6.55 18.72
CA MET A 258 -7.05 -6.60 17.75
C MET A 258 -7.48 -6.04 16.39
N LEU A 259 -8.69 -6.40 15.93
CA LEU A 259 -9.24 -5.93 14.66
C LEU A 259 -9.48 -4.42 14.65
N TYR A 260 -10.04 -3.85 15.71
CA TYR A 260 -10.27 -2.41 15.80
C TYR A 260 -8.98 -1.58 15.68
N ILE A 261 -7.91 -2.01 16.35
CA ILE A 261 -6.62 -1.31 16.32
C ILE A 261 -5.94 -1.42 14.97
N TYR A 262 -6.10 -2.58 14.33
CA TYR A 262 -5.66 -2.79 12.96
C TYR A 262 -6.41 -1.87 11.98
N LEU A 263 -7.74 -1.76 12.10
CA LEU A 263 -8.55 -0.88 11.23
C LEU A 263 -8.28 0.62 11.42
N GLU A 264 -7.80 1.01 12.61
CA GLU A 264 -7.41 2.38 12.94
C GLU A 264 -6.07 2.80 12.30
N ASN A 265 -5.07 1.93 12.31
CA ASN A 265 -3.68 2.30 11.96
C ASN A 265 -3.09 1.52 10.76
N ASP A 266 -3.86 0.63 10.14
CA ASP A 266 -3.44 -0.35 9.14
C ASP A 266 -2.22 -1.21 9.57
N LYS A 267 -1.95 -1.25 10.89
CA LYS A 267 -0.87 -1.97 11.55
C LYS A 267 -1.31 -2.43 12.93
N PHE A 268 -0.89 -3.63 13.32
CA PHE A 268 -1.17 -4.15 14.65
C PHE A 268 -0.20 -3.60 15.71
N ASP A 269 -0.72 -3.16 16.86
CA ASP A 269 0.08 -2.67 18.00
C ASP A 269 -0.35 -3.32 19.33
N PHE A 270 0.51 -4.20 19.87
CA PHE A 270 0.33 -4.86 21.16
C PHE A 270 0.08 -3.92 22.33
N ARG A 271 0.70 -2.73 22.34
CA ARG A 271 0.58 -1.79 23.46
C ARG A 271 -0.80 -1.13 23.46
N LYS A 272 -1.28 -0.72 22.29
CA LYS A 272 -2.62 -0.17 22.13
C LYS A 272 -3.68 -1.23 22.49
N THR A 273 -3.49 -2.49 22.07
CA THR A 273 -4.43 -3.59 22.38
C THR A 273 -4.49 -3.87 23.86
N THR A 274 -3.33 -3.89 24.53
CA THR A 274 -3.26 -4.04 25.99
C THR A 274 -3.97 -2.90 26.72
N LYS A 275 -3.80 -1.66 26.27
CA LYS A 275 -4.49 -0.49 26.87
C LYS A 275 -6.01 -0.59 26.72
N LEU A 276 -6.49 -0.93 25.53
CA LEU A 276 -7.92 -1.07 25.25
C LEU A 276 -8.54 -2.18 26.09
N LEU A 277 -7.89 -3.34 26.20
CA LEU A 277 -8.39 -4.46 27.01
C LEU A 277 -8.39 -4.15 28.50
N ASN A 278 -7.38 -3.46 29.02
CA ASN A 278 -7.34 -3.02 30.41
C ASN A 278 -8.40 -1.95 30.72
N GLU A 279 -8.71 -1.09 29.77
CA GLU A 279 -9.81 -0.14 29.87
C GLU A 279 -11.16 -0.87 29.94
N VAL A 280 -11.41 -1.81 29.03
CA VAL A 280 -12.61 -2.67 29.03
C VAL A 280 -12.77 -3.40 30.36
N LYS A 281 -11.68 -3.97 30.90
CA LYS A 281 -11.66 -4.63 32.21
C LYS A 281 -12.02 -3.69 33.37
N LYS A 282 -11.65 -2.41 33.27
CA LYS A 282 -11.89 -1.40 34.30
C LYS A 282 -13.34 -0.89 34.30
N TYR A 283 -13.93 -0.74 33.11
CA TYR A 283 -15.25 -0.13 32.95
C TYR A 283 -16.41 -1.14 32.86
N ASN A 284 -16.13 -2.42 32.62
CA ASN A 284 -17.17 -3.45 32.53
C ASN A 284 -17.22 -4.33 33.80
N TYR A 285 -18.26 -4.16 34.62
CA TYR A 285 -18.44 -4.88 35.89
C TYR A 285 -18.92 -6.34 35.70
N VAL A 286 -19.49 -6.67 34.54
CA VAL A 286 -19.89 -8.04 34.15
C VAL A 286 -19.22 -8.34 32.82
N ILE A 287 -18.24 -9.22 32.83
CA ILE A 287 -17.49 -9.63 31.63
C ILE A 287 -18.34 -10.69 30.91
N ASP A 288 -19.33 -10.25 30.13
CA ASP A 288 -19.98 -11.09 29.13
C ASP A 288 -19.61 -10.63 27.71
N GLU A 289 -19.64 -11.56 26.76
CA GLU A 289 -19.20 -11.29 25.38
C GLU A 289 -20.10 -10.29 24.65
N ASP A 290 -21.42 -10.32 24.83
CA ASP A 290 -22.38 -9.47 24.13
C ASP A 290 -22.39 -8.03 24.67
N THR A 291 -22.33 -7.84 26.00
CA THR A 291 -22.23 -6.50 26.60
C THR A 291 -20.87 -5.85 26.30
N THR A 292 -19.80 -6.64 26.31
CA THR A 292 -18.46 -6.13 26.00
C THR A 292 -18.31 -5.77 24.52
N GLU A 293 -18.89 -6.57 23.61
CA GLU A 293 -18.95 -6.27 22.17
C GLU A 293 -19.72 -4.96 21.92
N LYS A 294 -20.91 -4.80 22.51
CA LYS A 294 -21.72 -3.57 22.42
C LYS A 294 -20.99 -2.33 22.94
N TYR A 295 -20.26 -2.46 24.04
CA TYR A 295 -19.44 -1.37 24.59
C TYR A 295 -18.34 -0.93 23.61
N LEU A 296 -17.60 -1.88 23.02
CA LEU A 296 -16.55 -1.59 22.04
C LEU A 296 -17.11 -0.90 20.80
N HIS A 297 -18.22 -1.40 20.24
CA HIS A 297 -18.92 -0.75 19.13
C HIS A 297 -19.34 0.69 19.49
N GLY A 298 -19.93 0.89 20.67
CA GLY A 298 -20.38 2.22 21.13
C GLY A 298 -19.23 3.21 21.30
N LYS A 299 -18.09 2.77 21.83
CA LYS A 299 -16.89 3.60 21.99
C LYS A 299 -16.36 4.09 20.65
N TYR A 300 -16.14 3.19 19.70
CA TYR A 300 -15.60 3.54 18.39
C TYR A 300 -16.61 4.33 17.52
N ARG A 301 -17.92 4.15 17.75
CA ARG A 301 -18.97 4.92 17.07
C ARG A 301 -19.06 6.38 17.53
N ASN A 302 -18.81 6.66 18.81
CA ASN A 302 -19.08 7.97 19.41
C ASN A 302 -17.86 8.90 19.45
N ASP A 303 -16.66 8.38 19.19
CA ASP A 303 -15.42 9.17 19.13
C ASP A 303 -15.07 9.53 17.69
N ILE A 304 -15.08 10.83 17.37
CA ILE A 304 -14.81 11.40 16.03
C ILE A 304 -13.50 10.85 15.43
N GLN A 305 -12.48 10.60 16.25
CA GLN A 305 -11.19 10.09 15.78
C GLN A 305 -11.21 8.58 15.48
N LEU A 306 -12.20 7.85 15.99
CA LEU A 306 -12.32 6.40 15.89
C LEU A 306 -13.50 5.94 15.00
N VAL A 307 -14.38 6.86 14.59
CA VAL A 307 -15.56 6.56 13.77
C VAL A 307 -15.19 5.88 12.45
N ASP A 308 -14.08 6.25 11.82
CA ASP A 308 -13.64 5.63 10.57
C ASP A 308 -13.36 4.13 10.75
N ALA A 309 -12.75 3.73 11.86
CA ALA A 309 -12.53 2.31 12.19
C ALA A 309 -13.85 1.59 12.51
N PHE A 310 -14.80 2.27 13.15
CA PHE A 310 -16.16 1.74 13.35
C PHE A 310 -16.89 1.51 12.02
N LEU A 311 -16.80 2.44 11.06
CA LEU A 311 -17.44 2.31 9.75
C LEU A 311 -16.85 1.15 8.94
N LYS A 312 -15.51 0.99 8.97
CA LYS A 312 -14.83 -0.18 8.38
C LYS A 312 -15.31 -1.50 9.03
N MET A 313 -15.40 -1.54 10.35
CA MET A 313 -15.92 -2.71 11.10
C MET A 313 -17.38 -3.00 10.72
N HIS A 314 -18.22 -1.97 10.61
CA HIS A 314 -19.64 -2.14 10.28
C HIS A 314 -19.87 -2.67 8.86
N SER A 315 -19.01 -2.31 7.90
CA SER A 315 -19.00 -2.92 6.56
C SER A 315 -18.79 -4.44 6.64
N LEU A 316 -17.80 -4.87 7.43
CA LEU A 316 -17.50 -6.29 7.63
C LEU A 316 -18.63 -7.05 8.34
N MET A 317 -19.40 -6.39 9.21
CA MET A 317 -20.56 -7.02 9.87
C MET A 317 -21.72 -7.29 8.91
N ASN A 318 -21.89 -6.44 7.89
CA ASN A 318 -23.04 -6.47 6.97
C ASN A 318 -22.78 -7.31 5.71
N GLU A 319 -21.54 -7.73 5.46
CA GLU A 319 -21.18 -8.71 4.43
C GLU A 319 -21.58 -10.12 4.88
N GLN A 320 -22.83 -10.53 4.56
CA GLN A 320 -23.33 -11.89 4.78
C GLN A 320 -22.74 -12.90 3.81
#